data_AF-A0A3N3ZP81-F1
#
_entry.id   AF-A0A3N3ZP81-F1
#
_cell.length_a   1.000
_cell.length_b   1.000
_cell.length_c   1.000
_cell.angle_alpha   90.00
_cell.angle_beta   90.00
_cell.angle_gamma   90.00
#
_symmetry.space_group_name_H-M   'P 1'
#
loop_
_entity.id
_entity.type
_entity.pdbx_description
1 polymer ?
#
loop_
_entity_poly.entity_id
_entity_poly.type
_entity_poly.pdbx_seq_one_letter_code
_entity_poly.pdbx_strand_id
1 'polypeptide(L)' 'MAAEYNGAVHYQDRQAYGDEMHRLARLRRAGWEVFVVVLEDLARHGRRTALTTSLKRALETRQEQL' A
#
# COMPACT_ATOMS: atom_id res chain seq x y z
N MET A 1 3.50 -7.35 7.04
CA MET A 1 2.98 -6.72 5.81
C MET A 1 1.59 -6.20 6.11
N ALA A 2 1.26 -4.98 5.70
CA ALA A 2 -0.08 -4.41 5.84
C ALA A 2 -0.48 -3.81 4.48
N ALA A 3 -1.73 -4.05 4.06
CA ALA A 3 -2.30 -3.50 2.84
C ALA A 3 -3.49 -2.62 3.22
N GLU A 4 -3.52 -1.42 2.67
CA GLU A 4 -4.57 -0.45 2.93
C GLU A 4 -5.29 -0.06 1.65
N TYR A 5 -6.63 -0.08 1.72
CA TYR A 5 -7.53 0.28 0.62
C TYR A 5 -7.96 1.74 0.72
N ASN A 6 -7.62 2.52 -0.30
CA ASN A 6 -7.79 3.98 -0.32
C ASN A 6 -8.69 4.43 -1.48
N GLY A 7 -9.91 3.90 -1.56
CA GLY A 7 -10.91 4.27 -2.55
C GLY A 7 -11.87 5.37 -2.06
N ALA A 8 -11.76 6.57 -2.66
CA ALA A 8 -12.74 7.67 -2.74
C ALA A 8 -12.55 8.97 -1.89
N VAL A 9 -11.65 9.07 -0.91
CA VAL A 9 -11.63 10.24 0.01
C VAL A 9 -10.52 11.28 -0.25
N HIS A 10 -9.56 11.02 -1.14
CA HIS A 10 -8.34 11.84 -1.20
C HIS A 10 -8.45 13.23 -1.86
N TYR A 11 -9.57 13.61 -2.46
CA TYR A 11 -9.69 14.91 -3.13
C TYR A 11 -10.49 15.96 -2.33
N GLN A 12 -11.26 15.56 -1.30
CA GLN A 12 -12.20 16.45 -0.63
C GLN A 12 -11.80 16.81 0.82
N ASP A 13 -10.89 16.06 1.45
CA ASP A 13 -10.51 16.28 2.84
C ASP A 13 -8.99 16.26 3.04
N ARG A 14 -8.41 17.46 3.19
CA ARG A 14 -6.98 17.67 3.40
C ARG A 14 -6.51 17.16 4.76
N GLN A 15 -7.38 17.14 5.76
CA GLN A 15 -7.06 16.64 7.10
C GLN A 15 -6.96 15.11 7.06
N ALA A 16 -7.92 14.44 6.42
CA ALA A 16 -7.87 12.99 6.21
C ALA A 16 -6.61 12.55 5.45
N TYR A 17 -6.17 13.32 4.45
CA TYR A 17 -4.90 13.06 3.76
C TYR A 17 -3.68 13.18 4.70
N GLY A 18 -3.66 14.21 5.57
CA GLY A 18 -2.58 14.42 6.53
C GLY A 18 -2.45 13.29 7.55
N ASP A 19 -3.56 12.84 8.11
CA ASP A 19 -3.61 11.74 9.07
C ASP A 19 -3.16 10.42 8.43
N GLU A 20 -3.56 10.17 7.18
CA GLU A 20 -3.16 9.00 6.42
C GLU A 20 -1.65 8.99 6.15
N MET A 21 -1.09 10.12 5.70
CA MET A 21 0.36 10.23 5.49
C MET A 21 1.13 10.04 6.81
N HIS A 22 0.61 10.57 7.93
CA HIS A 22 1.21 10.36 9.24
C HIS A 22 1.22 8.88 9.62
N ARG A 23 0.10 8.18 9.40
CA ARG A 23 -0.01 6.74 9.70
C ARG A 23 0.94 5.89 8.87
N LEU A 24 0.99 6.12 7.56
CA LEU A 24 1.92 5.43 6.64
C LEU A 24 3.38 5.65 7.06
N ALA A 25 3.73 6.87 7.47
CA ALA A 25 5.07 7.19 7.96
C ALA A 25 5.42 6.40 9.23
N ARG A 26 4.49 6.24 10.17
CA ARG A 26 4.73 5.43 11.38
C ARG A 26 4.95 3.96 11.05
N LEU A 27 4.13 3.38 10.17
CA LEU A 27 4.25 1.99 9.77
C LEU A 27 5.63 1.74 9.12
N ARG A 28 6.03 2.60 8.19
CA ARG A 28 7.35 2.51 7.54
C ARG A 28 8.50 2.63 8.53
N ARG A 29 8.43 3.57 9.49
CA ARG A 29 9.44 3.71 10.56
C ARG A 29 9.52 2.49 11.47
N ALA A 30 8.42 1.80 11.68
CA ALA A 30 8.38 0.54 12.42
C ALA A 30 8.89 -0.66 11.59
N GLY A 31 9.47 -0.43 10.41
CA GLY A 31 10.03 -1.47 9.56
C GLY A 31 8.99 -2.23 8.73
N TRP A 32 7.74 -1.73 8.67
CA TRP A 32 6.73 -2.34 7.84
C TRP A 32 6.90 -1.90 6.39
N GLU A 33 6.93 -2.88 5.50
CA GLU A 33 6.68 -2.66 4.08
C GLU A 33 5.17 -2.40 3.88
N VAL A 34 4.84 -1.25 3.28
CA VAL A 34 3.46 -0.76 3.12
C VAL A 34 3.18 -0.50 1.65
N PHE A 35 2.18 -1.20 1.13
CA PHE A 35 1.65 -1.01 -0.22
C PHE A 35 0.36 -0.19 -0.15
N VAL A 36 0.35 0.99 -0.76
CA VAL A 36 -0.85 1.81 -0.89
C VAL A 36 -1.56 1.41 -2.18
N VAL A 37 -2.80 0.96 -2.06
CA VAL A 37 -3.59 0.46 -3.20
C VAL A 37 -4.78 1.38 -3.43
N VAL A 38 -4.87 1.94 -4.63
CA VAL A 38 -6.05 2.73 -5.05
C VAL A 38 -6.94 1.90 -5.98
N LEU A 39 -8.17 2.36 -6.21
CA LEU A 39 -9.13 1.63 -7.03
C LEU A 39 -8.59 1.34 -8.45
N GLU A 40 -7.83 2.27 -9.02
CA GLU A 40 -7.22 2.12 -10.35
C GLU A 40 -6.18 1.01 -10.42
N ASP A 41 -5.52 0.67 -9.30
CA ASP A 41 -4.60 -0.47 -9.24
C ASP A 41 -5.35 -1.79 -9.45
N LEU A 42 -6.59 -1.86 -8.97
CA LEU A 42 -7.44 -3.03 -9.10
C LEU A 42 -8.19 -3.05 -10.42
N ALA A 43 -8.67 -1.89 -10.87
CA ALA A 43 -9.47 -1.77 -12.09
C ALA A 43 -8.63 -2.01 -13.36
N ARG A 44 -7.39 -1.53 -13.39
CA ARG A 44 -6.52 -1.64 -14.58
C ARG A 44 -5.71 -2.92 -14.54
N HIS A 45 -5.90 -3.79 -15.54
CA HIS A 45 -5.21 -5.08 -15.63
C HIS A 45 -3.69 -4.98 -15.42
N GLY A 46 -3.02 -4.07 -16.13
CA GLY A 46 -1.57 -3.89 -16.01
C GLY A 46 -1.11 -3.48 -14.60
N ARG A 47 -1.84 -2.57 -13.94
CA ARG A 47 -1.52 -2.15 -12.57
C ARG A 47 -1.79 -3.28 -11.58
N ARG A 48 -2.85 -4.06 -11.78
CA ARG A 48 -3.17 -5.22 -10.96
C ARG A 48 -2.09 -6.30 -11.06
N THR A 49 -1.60 -6.58 -12.26
CA THR A 49 -0.48 -7.52 -12.46
C THR A 49 0.80 -7.02 -11.79
N ALA A 50 1.11 -5.73 -11.91
CA ALA A 50 2.26 -5.14 -11.24
C ALA A 50 2.16 -5.25 -9.71
N LEU A 51 1.01 -4.87 -9.14
CA LEU A 51 0.74 -4.98 -7.70
C LEU A 51 0.92 -6.43 -7.20
N THR A 52 0.29 -7.41 -7.85
CA THR A 52 0.42 -8.82 -7.48
C THR A 52 1.86 -9.31 -7.57
N THR A 53 2.63 -8.84 -8.57
CA THR A 53 4.04 -9.21 -8.72
C THR A 53 4.88 -8.66 -7.58
N SER A 54 4.69 -7.39 -7.23
CA SER A 54 5.38 -6.76 -6.10
C SER A 54 5.04 -7.46 -4.77
N LEU A 55 3.77 -7.80 -4.55
CA LEU A 55 3.34 -8.52 -3.34
C LEU A 55 3.96 -9.91 -3.25
N LYS A 56 4.02 -10.67 -4.36
CA LYS A 56 4.67 -11.99 -4.38
C LYS A 56 6.14 -11.91 -4.00
N ARG A 57 6.89 -10.99 -4.60
CA ARG A 57 8.31 -10.78 -4.29
C ARG A 57 8.54 -10.44 -2.83
N ALA A 58 7.73 -9.53 -2.28
CA ALA A 58 7.83 -9.13 -0.88
C ALA A 58 7.57 -10.31 0.09
N LEU A 59 6.65 -11.21 -0.26
CA LEU A 59 6.40 -12.43 0.51
C LEU A 59 7.57 -13.42 0.41
N GLU A 60 8.09 -13.66 -0.79
CA GLU A 60 9.25 -14.53 -1.03
C GLU A 60 10.48 -14.06 -0.24
N THR A 61 10.84 -12.78 -0.35
CA THR A 61 11.97 -12.19 0.41
C THR A 61 11.81 -12.34 1.92
N ARG A 62 10.58 -12.29 2.44
CA ARG A 62 10.34 -12.46 3.87
C ARG A 62 10.42 -13.92 4.33
N GLN A 63 10.11 -14.87 3.45
CA GLN A 63 10.28 -16.30 3.76
C GLN A 63 11.76 -16.69 3.83
N GLU A 64 12.62 -16.07 3.02
CA GLU A 64 14.08 -16.31 3.03
C GLU A 64 14.80 -15.74 4.27
N GLN A 65 14.15 -14.81 5.00
CA GLN A 65 14.71 -14.12 6.16
C GLN A 65 14.31 -14.73 7.52
N LEU A 66 13.48 -15.79 7.52
CA LEU A 66 13.03 -16.51 8.71
C LEU A 66 13.71 -17.87 8.82
#